data_AF-A0A3D8SW34-F1
#
_entry.id   AF-A0A3D8SW34-F1
#
_cell.length_a   1.000
_cell.length_b   1.000
_cell.length_c   1.000
_cell.angle_alpha   90.00
_cell.angle_beta   90.00
_cell.angle_gamma   90.00
#
_symmetry.space_group_name_H-M   'P 1'
#
loop_
_entity.id
_entity.type
_entity.pdbx_description
1 polymer ?
#
loop_
_entity_poly.entity_id
_entity_poly.type
_entity_poly.pdbx_seq_one_letter_code
_entity_poly.pdbx_strand_id
1 'polypeptide(L)'
;MVRPLGSSEEHLTTFASFICNLAKVPDEDRPTIFAEAAPIHEILENLSHIPPLPQCNIVSKPQVDMNRMIETPYIRKVIAGDLRTALNEFYASGGAVMKVVQILYQEHNSRYNRLCPLVTQDEDPGHHARYVNHCESIEQLRAWTPRFPPGEEYLTIPNQKLPKGLMAIHIDMHAYEEWASKYNDTMNQLLNGPWVAYQDAKVNFEKALNDAAANGTLPTARAVGRVRTHWQGYLEEMHKWEKEIPRLGLSSFVTTVIQVFVALIERAEDGWVLSARFLASAPRELRVYWWRRLLAGRGVVNVAAMKDILPANCREESFLGG
;
A
#
# COMPACT_ATOMS: atom_id res chain seq x y z
N MET A 1 3.22 -46.20 -21.32
CA MET A 1 4.68 -46.17 -21.12
C MET A 1 5.15 -44.73 -21.19
N VAL A 2 5.35 -44.12 -20.02
CA VAL A 2 5.83 -42.74 -19.86
C VAL A 2 7.34 -42.81 -19.68
N ARG A 3 8.10 -42.06 -20.50
CA ARG A 3 9.55 -41.88 -20.30
C ARG A 3 9.79 -40.93 -19.11
N PRO A 4 10.82 -41.16 -18.28
CA PRO A 4 11.10 -40.31 -17.13
C PRO A 4 11.68 -38.96 -17.60
N LEU A 5 11.23 -37.88 -16.95
CA LEU A 5 11.81 -36.55 -17.03
C LEU A 5 13.22 -36.60 -16.43
N GLY A 6 14.23 -36.30 -17.25
CA GLY A 6 15.60 -36.05 -16.81
C GLY A 6 15.67 -34.73 -16.03
N SER A 7 16.00 -34.87 -14.75
CA SER A 7 16.59 -33.92 -13.79
C SER A 7 16.56 -32.42 -14.14
N SER A 8 15.57 -31.72 -13.59
CA SER A 8 15.54 -30.26 -13.40
C SER A 8 16.29 -29.80 -12.13
N GLU A 9 17.24 -30.59 -11.63
CA GLU A 9 17.97 -30.33 -10.38
C GLU A 9 19.24 -29.48 -10.54
N GLU A 10 19.74 -29.30 -11.77
CA GLU A 10 21.05 -28.65 -12.00
C GLU A 10 21.00 -27.11 -11.97
N HIS A 11 19.84 -26.50 -12.26
CA HIS A 11 19.72 -25.03 -12.38
C HIS A 11 19.44 -24.34 -11.03
N LEU A 12 19.01 -25.10 -10.02
CA LEU A 12 18.52 -24.58 -8.77
C LEU A 12 19.63 -24.57 -7.70
N THR A 13 20.50 -25.57 -7.69
CA THR A 13 21.72 -25.61 -6.86
C THR A 13 22.65 -24.42 -7.16
N THR A 14 22.70 -23.98 -8.43
CA THR A 14 23.50 -22.84 -8.90
C THR A 14 23.01 -21.50 -8.34
N PHE A 15 21.70 -21.29 -8.18
CA PHE A 15 21.14 -19.99 -7.75
C PHE A 15 21.29 -19.71 -6.25
N ALA A 16 21.19 -20.73 -5.40
CA ALA A 16 21.40 -20.57 -3.96
C ALA A 16 22.89 -20.40 -3.63
N SER A 17 23.75 -21.11 -4.37
CA SER A 17 25.21 -20.88 -4.39
C SER A 17 25.53 -19.46 -4.91
N PHE A 18 24.85 -18.98 -5.94
CA PHE A 18 25.01 -17.66 -6.53
C PHE A 18 24.66 -16.52 -5.56
N ILE A 19 23.55 -16.57 -4.82
CA ILE A 19 23.21 -15.57 -3.79
C ILE A 19 24.23 -15.57 -2.63
N CYS A 20 24.69 -16.75 -2.21
CA CYS A 20 25.68 -16.89 -1.13
C CYS A 20 27.09 -16.49 -1.56
N ASN A 21 27.43 -16.64 -2.84
CA ASN A 21 28.67 -16.17 -3.43
C ASN A 21 28.61 -14.67 -3.76
N LEU A 22 27.45 -14.12 -4.15
CA LEU A 22 27.25 -12.67 -4.33
C LEU A 22 27.52 -11.86 -3.07
N ALA A 23 27.24 -12.42 -1.88
CA ALA A 23 27.60 -11.79 -0.61
C ALA A 23 29.12 -11.79 -0.33
N LYS A 24 29.90 -12.59 -1.07
CA LYS A 24 31.36 -12.79 -0.89
C LYS A 24 32.21 -12.20 -2.03
N VAL A 25 31.60 -11.82 -3.16
CA VAL A 25 32.30 -11.29 -4.35
C VAL A 25 32.52 -9.77 -4.20
N PRO A 26 33.75 -9.23 -4.45
CA PRO A 26 34.03 -7.79 -4.49
C PRO A 26 33.09 -7.07 -5.47
N ASP A 27 32.76 -5.80 -5.20
CA ASP A 27 31.73 -5.05 -5.97
C ASP A 27 32.05 -4.91 -7.48
N GLU A 28 33.30 -5.19 -7.87
CA GLU A 28 33.87 -5.00 -9.21
C GLU A 28 33.47 -6.12 -10.20
N ASP A 29 33.26 -7.35 -9.72
CA ASP A 29 33.04 -8.55 -10.55
C ASP A 29 31.57 -8.99 -10.65
N ARG A 30 30.68 -8.32 -9.92
CA ARG A 30 29.25 -8.65 -9.85
C ARG A 30 28.48 -8.49 -11.18
N PRO A 31 28.71 -7.47 -12.03
CA PRO A 31 27.90 -7.21 -13.22
C PRO A 31 27.89 -8.36 -14.25
N THR A 32 28.99 -9.10 -14.36
CA THR A 32 29.17 -10.16 -15.38
C THR A 32 28.32 -11.40 -15.06
N ILE A 33 28.11 -11.72 -13.78
CA ILE A 33 27.37 -12.91 -13.36
C ILE A 33 25.84 -12.69 -13.42
N PHE A 34 25.38 -11.43 -13.46
CA PHE A 34 23.95 -11.10 -13.56
C PHE A 34 23.37 -11.18 -14.97
N ALA A 35 24.21 -11.20 -16.01
CA ALA A 35 23.77 -11.23 -17.41
C ALA A 35 23.17 -12.58 -17.86
N GLU A 36 23.41 -13.68 -17.13
CA GLU A 36 23.05 -15.04 -17.54
C GLU A 36 21.80 -15.62 -16.82
N ALA A 37 21.08 -14.81 -16.03
CA ALA A 37 20.00 -15.29 -15.16
C ALA A 37 18.62 -15.41 -15.86
N ALA A 38 18.35 -16.55 -16.50
CA ALA A 38 17.02 -17.01 -16.92
C ALA A 38 15.92 -17.22 -15.81
N PRO A 39 16.21 -17.38 -14.49
CA PRO A 39 15.18 -17.64 -13.46
C PRO A 39 14.23 -16.47 -13.13
N ILE A 40 14.42 -15.31 -13.74
CA ILE A 40 13.72 -14.07 -13.39
C ILE A 40 12.23 -14.14 -13.70
N HIS A 41 11.88 -14.71 -14.86
CA HIS A 41 10.50 -14.81 -15.32
C HIS A 41 9.64 -15.66 -14.38
N GLU A 42 10.16 -16.78 -13.89
CA GLU A 42 9.42 -17.72 -13.03
C GLU A 42 9.16 -17.16 -11.62
N ILE A 43 10.08 -16.36 -11.08
CA ILE A 43 9.89 -15.69 -9.77
C ILE A 43 8.85 -14.57 -9.91
N LEU A 44 8.92 -13.78 -10.99
CA LEU A 44 7.94 -12.71 -11.25
C LEU A 44 6.55 -13.27 -11.54
N GLU A 45 6.44 -14.38 -12.28
CA GLU A 45 5.19 -15.12 -12.48
C GLU A 45 4.59 -15.61 -11.15
N ASN A 46 5.42 -16.16 -10.27
CA ASN A 46 4.99 -16.57 -8.94
C ASN A 46 4.61 -15.41 -8.02
N LEU A 47 5.07 -14.18 -8.29
CA LEU A 47 4.73 -12.97 -7.52
C LEU A 47 3.61 -12.13 -8.18
N SER A 48 3.15 -12.50 -9.37
CA SER A 48 2.14 -11.78 -10.15
C SER A 48 0.78 -11.59 -9.45
N HIS A 49 0.48 -12.43 -8.45
CA HIS A 49 -0.74 -12.32 -7.63
C HIS A 49 -0.67 -11.22 -6.57
N ILE A 50 0.51 -10.65 -6.31
CA ILE A 50 0.70 -9.56 -5.37
C ILE A 50 0.52 -8.25 -6.13
N PRO A 51 -0.39 -7.36 -5.69
CA PRO A 51 -0.59 -6.10 -6.37
C PRO A 51 0.71 -5.30 -6.33
N PRO A 52 1.22 -4.81 -7.48
CA PRO A 52 2.50 -4.10 -7.55
C PRO A 52 2.46 -2.84 -6.70
N LEU A 53 3.64 -2.30 -6.35
CA LEU A 53 3.73 -0.98 -5.74
C LEU A 53 2.92 0.00 -6.61
N PRO A 54 1.82 0.57 -6.10
CA PRO A 54 0.96 1.42 -6.92
C PRO A 54 1.80 2.58 -7.43
N GLN A 55 1.79 2.78 -8.74
CA GLN A 55 2.38 3.97 -9.35
C GLN A 55 1.76 5.21 -8.69
N CYS A 56 2.44 6.36 -8.76
CA CYS A 56 1.91 7.64 -8.28
C CYS A 56 0.62 8.07 -8.98
N ASN A 57 0.07 7.26 -9.90
CA ASN A 57 -1.36 7.19 -10.16
C ASN A 57 -2.07 6.55 -8.95
N ILE A 58 -2.08 7.36 -7.87
CA ILE A 58 -3.01 7.44 -6.76
C ILE A 58 -4.20 6.49 -6.91
N VAL A 59 -4.57 5.76 -5.86
CA VAL A 59 -5.97 5.31 -5.66
C VAL A 59 -6.82 6.58 -5.72
N SER A 60 -7.18 7.07 -6.91
CA SER A 60 -7.39 8.49 -7.14
C SER A 60 -8.33 9.03 -6.08
N LYS A 61 -7.83 9.96 -5.25
CA LYS A 61 -8.59 10.55 -4.14
C LYS A 61 -9.98 10.82 -4.71
N PRO A 62 -11.07 10.26 -4.15
CA PRO A 62 -12.39 10.43 -4.69
C PRO A 62 -12.61 11.92 -4.99
N GLN A 63 -12.81 12.26 -6.25
CA GLN A 63 -13.06 13.64 -6.62
C GLN A 63 -14.42 14.01 -6.05
N VAL A 64 -14.39 14.94 -5.10
CA VAL A 64 -15.60 15.47 -4.46
C VAL A 64 -16.10 16.60 -5.31
N ASP A 65 -17.33 16.47 -5.80
CA ASP A 65 -18.02 17.62 -6.36
C ASP A 65 -18.48 18.51 -5.20
N MET A 66 -17.67 19.52 -4.89
CA MET A 66 -17.98 20.47 -3.82
C MET A 66 -19.32 21.18 -4.05
N ASN A 67 -19.80 21.31 -5.29
CA ASN A 67 -21.10 21.93 -5.57
C ASN A 67 -22.27 21.08 -5.07
N ARG A 68 -22.08 19.76 -4.98
CA ARG A 68 -23.06 18.82 -4.41
C ARG A 68 -22.98 18.75 -2.89
N MET A 69 -21.87 19.22 -2.30
CA MET A 69 -21.69 19.28 -0.85
C MET A 69 -22.14 20.60 -0.22
N ILE A 70 -22.16 21.69 -1.00
CA ILE A 70 -22.51 23.02 -0.50
C ILE A 70 -24.02 23.22 -0.56
N GLU A 71 -24.61 23.68 0.54
CA GLU A 71 -26.02 24.09 0.56
C GLU A 71 -26.32 25.15 -0.51
N THR A 72 -27.34 24.89 -1.32
CA THR A 72 -27.84 25.92 -2.23
C THR A 72 -28.56 27.03 -1.45
N PRO A 73 -28.51 28.31 -1.91
CA PRO A 73 -29.20 29.42 -1.25
C PRO A 73 -30.70 29.17 -1.04
N TYR A 74 -31.33 28.41 -1.93
CA TYR A 74 -32.73 28.01 -1.82
C TYR A 74 -32.98 27.13 -0.59
N ILE A 75 -32.17 26.09 -0.42
CA ILE A 75 -32.28 25.15 0.71
C ILE A 75 -32.07 25.88 2.02
N ARG A 76 -31.10 26.81 2.03
CA ARG A 76 -30.85 27.64 3.20
C ARG A 76 -32.06 28.51 3.57
N LYS A 77 -32.90 28.91 2.62
CA LYS A 77 -34.08 29.73 2.89
C LYS A 77 -35.28 28.90 3.35
N VAL A 78 -35.40 27.67 2.86
CA VAL A 78 -36.60 26.83 3.01
C VAL A 78 -36.53 25.93 4.23
N ILE A 79 -35.34 25.53 4.67
CA ILE A 79 -35.15 24.64 5.82
C ILE A 79 -34.97 25.47 7.11
N ALA A 80 -35.88 25.27 8.06
CA ALA A 80 -35.91 25.95 9.35
C ALA A 80 -36.24 24.96 10.50
N GLY A 81 -36.05 25.41 11.74
CA GLY A 81 -36.40 24.65 12.95
C GLY A 81 -35.65 23.31 13.06
N ASP A 82 -36.34 22.28 13.51
CA ASP A 82 -35.75 20.95 13.76
C ASP A 82 -35.14 20.32 12.51
N LEU A 83 -35.73 20.56 11.32
CA LEU A 83 -35.18 20.08 10.05
C LEU A 83 -33.81 20.73 9.75
N ARG A 84 -33.61 21.99 10.16
CA ARG A 84 -32.31 22.65 10.04
C ARG A 84 -31.28 22.04 10.98
N THR A 85 -31.67 21.80 12.22
CA THR A 85 -30.78 21.18 13.21
C THR A 85 -30.32 19.81 12.73
N ALA A 86 -31.25 18.96 12.27
CA ALA A 86 -30.93 17.65 11.72
C ALA A 86 -30.03 17.72 10.48
N LEU A 87 -30.26 18.69 9.58
CA LEU A 87 -29.39 18.90 8.41
C LEU A 87 -27.97 19.32 8.80
N ASN A 88 -27.85 20.23 9.76
CA ASN A 88 -26.55 20.70 10.24
C ASN A 88 -25.76 19.57 10.92
N GLU A 89 -26.42 18.75 11.74
CA GLU A 89 -25.83 17.56 12.36
C GLU A 89 -25.37 16.55 11.31
N PHE A 90 -26.18 16.34 10.27
CA PHE A 90 -25.82 15.48 9.14
C PHE A 90 -24.57 15.98 8.40
N TYR A 91 -24.48 17.27 8.09
CA TYR A 91 -23.28 17.85 7.47
C TYR A 91 -22.07 17.84 8.40
N ALA A 92 -22.26 18.13 9.69
CA ALA A 92 -21.17 18.12 10.66
C ALA A 92 -20.57 16.71 10.81
N SER A 93 -21.41 15.70 10.97
CA SER A 93 -21.00 14.30 11.07
C SER A 93 -20.38 13.76 9.77
N GLY A 94 -20.98 14.05 8.62
CA GLY A 94 -20.40 13.69 7.32
C GLY A 94 -19.05 14.35 7.07
N GLY A 95 -18.91 15.63 7.38
CA GLY A 95 -17.64 16.35 7.30
C GLY A 95 -16.57 15.79 8.25
N ALA A 96 -16.96 15.37 9.45
CA ALA A 96 -16.05 14.70 10.40
C ALA A 96 -15.55 13.35 9.85
N VAL A 97 -16.44 12.52 9.29
CA VAL A 97 -16.06 11.26 8.62
C VAL A 97 -15.09 11.54 7.48
N MET A 98 -15.42 12.47 6.59
CA MET A 98 -14.56 12.80 5.45
C MET A 98 -13.16 13.26 5.88
N LYS A 99 -13.06 14.07 6.94
CA LYS A 99 -11.78 14.54 7.46
C LYS A 99 -10.91 13.38 7.94
N VAL A 100 -11.47 12.45 8.71
CA VAL A 100 -10.73 11.29 9.22
C VAL A 100 -10.37 10.32 8.08
N VAL A 101 -11.27 10.07 7.14
CA VAL A 101 -11.00 9.24 5.96
C VAL A 101 -9.87 9.84 5.11
N GLN A 102 -9.82 11.17 4.96
CA GLN A 102 -8.72 11.83 4.25
C GLN A 102 -7.37 11.65 4.95
N ILE A 103 -7.34 11.71 6.29
CA ILE A 103 -6.13 11.44 7.08
C ILE A 103 -5.70 9.99 6.89
N LEU A 104 -6.61 9.03 7.07
CA LEU A 104 -6.34 7.60 6.88
C LEU A 104 -5.86 7.31 5.46
N TYR A 105 -6.43 7.99 4.45
CA TYR A 105 -6.02 7.87 3.07
C TYR A 105 -4.57 8.36 2.84
N GLN A 106 -4.18 9.48 3.45
CA GLN A 106 -2.81 9.99 3.39
C GLN A 106 -1.82 9.05 4.09
N GLU A 107 -2.18 8.58 5.29
CA GLU A 107 -1.36 7.64 6.06
C GLU A 107 -1.22 6.29 5.34
N HIS A 108 -2.32 5.75 4.80
CA HIS A 108 -2.30 4.49 4.04
C HIS A 108 -1.33 4.56 2.86
N ASN A 109 -1.34 5.66 2.11
CA ASN A 109 -0.41 5.89 1.01
C ASN A 109 1.04 6.11 1.45
N SER A 110 1.25 6.49 2.72
CA SER A 110 2.56 6.70 3.33
C SER A 110 3.11 5.43 3.98
N ARG A 111 2.38 4.31 3.98
CA ARG A 111 2.78 3.03 4.61
C ARG A 111 4.18 2.55 4.23
N TYR A 112 4.61 2.83 3.00
CA TYR A 112 5.93 2.44 2.51
C TYR A 112 7.03 3.23 3.21
N ASN A 113 6.80 4.52 3.47
CA ASN A 113 7.74 5.39 4.21
C ASN A 113 7.84 4.96 5.67
N ARG A 114 6.80 4.30 6.21
CA ARG A 114 6.74 3.80 7.58
C ARG A 114 7.50 2.49 7.78
N LEU A 115 8.13 1.95 6.73
CA LEU A 115 9.13 0.89 6.86
C LEU A 115 10.44 1.42 7.46
N CYS A 116 10.66 2.74 7.52
CA CYS A 116 11.82 3.34 8.16
C CYS A 116 11.38 4.10 9.42
N PRO A 117 12.12 3.96 10.55
CA PRO A 117 11.79 4.69 11.77
C PRO A 117 11.87 6.18 11.54
N LEU A 118 10.80 6.88 11.90
CA LEU A 118 10.76 8.34 11.88
C LEU A 118 11.50 8.86 13.11
N VAL A 119 12.66 9.44 12.90
CA VAL A 119 13.44 10.13 13.94
C VAL A 119 13.52 11.60 13.59
N THR A 120 13.35 12.47 14.59
CA THR A 120 13.45 13.91 14.37
C THR A 120 14.91 14.32 14.18
N GLN A 121 15.14 15.42 13.46
CA GLN A 121 16.49 15.93 13.20
C GLN A 121 17.24 16.26 14.51
N ASP A 122 16.52 16.68 15.54
CA ASP A 122 17.10 17.08 16.83
C ASP A 122 17.50 15.87 17.70
N GLU A 123 16.87 14.71 17.51
CA GLU A 123 17.17 13.48 18.24
C GLU A 123 18.36 12.71 17.65
N ASP A 124 18.36 12.53 16.32
CA ASP A 124 19.45 11.87 15.61
C ASP A 124 19.49 12.32 14.13
N PRO A 125 20.38 13.25 13.78
CA PRO A 125 20.52 13.75 12.42
C PRO A 125 20.83 12.66 11.38
N GLY A 126 21.57 11.61 11.79
CA GLY A 126 21.97 10.51 10.90
C GLY A 126 20.81 9.58 10.59
N HIS A 127 19.95 9.29 11.58
CA HIS A 127 18.70 8.55 11.35
C HIS A 127 17.67 9.39 10.60
N HIS A 128 17.60 10.69 10.84
CA HIS A 128 16.71 11.58 10.09
C HIS A 128 17.05 11.61 8.59
N ALA A 129 18.33 11.81 8.23
CA ALA A 129 18.78 11.78 6.85
C ALA A 129 18.47 10.43 6.17
N ARG A 130 18.57 9.33 6.92
CA ARG A 130 18.20 7.98 6.47
C ARG A 130 16.71 7.88 6.13
N TYR A 131 15.85 8.42 6.98
CA TYR A 131 14.41 8.47 6.75
C TYR A 131 14.04 9.29 5.52
N VAL A 132 14.66 10.47 5.34
CA VAL A 132 14.43 11.33 4.17
C VAL A 132 14.84 10.61 2.88
N ASN A 133 16.06 10.07 2.83
CA ASN A 133 16.55 9.32 1.65
C ASN A 133 15.66 8.10 1.33
N HIS A 134 15.12 7.43 2.35
CA HIS A 134 14.16 6.34 2.18
C HIS A 134 12.85 6.83 1.54
N CYS A 135 12.27 7.92 2.06
CA CYS A 135 11.05 8.49 1.50
C CYS A 135 11.24 8.92 0.05
N GLU A 136 12.35 9.60 -0.27
CA GLU A 136 12.69 10.00 -1.64
C GLU A 136 12.82 8.79 -2.57
N SER A 137 13.47 7.71 -2.10
CA SER A 137 13.59 6.47 -2.88
C SER A 137 12.23 5.85 -3.18
N ILE A 138 11.34 5.80 -2.19
CA ILE A 138 9.97 5.29 -2.37
C ILE A 138 9.18 6.18 -3.34
N GLU A 139 9.28 7.50 -3.21
CA GLU A 139 8.61 8.44 -4.11
C GLU A 139 9.10 8.29 -5.56
N GLN A 140 10.40 8.16 -5.77
CA GLN A 140 10.97 7.89 -7.09
C GLN A 140 10.47 6.55 -7.66
N LEU A 141 10.45 5.49 -6.85
CA LEU A 141 9.92 4.19 -7.26
C LEU A 141 8.43 4.28 -7.64
N ARG A 142 7.64 5.11 -6.96
CA ARG A 142 6.22 5.31 -7.28
C ARG A 142 6.03 6.20 -8.50
N ALA A 143 6.83 7.24 -8.66
CA ALA A 143 6.77 8.18 -9.77
C ALA A 143 7.27 7.58 -11.09
N TRP A 144 8.10 6.53 -11.01
CA TRP A 144 8.59 5.85 -12.19
C TRP A 144 7.43 5.26 -13.01
N THR A 145 7.36 5.70 -14.25
CA THR A 145 6.43 5.19 -15.25
C THR A 145 7.24 4.71 -16.44
N PRO A 146 6.93 3.54 -17.01
CA PRO A 146 7.56 3.10 -18.24
C PRO A 146 7.18 4.09 -19.33
N ARG A 147 8.14 4.89 -19.77
CA ARG A 147 7.97 5.79 -20.92
C ARG A 147 8.40 5.02 -22.15
N PHE A 148 7.49 4.87 -23.09
CA PHE A 148 7.76 4.33 -24.43
C PHE A 148 7.88 5.51 -25.40
N PRO A 149 8.81 5.47 -26.36
CA PRO A 149 8.81 6.41 -27.48
C PRO A 149 7.45 6.35 -28.21
N PRO A 150 6.91 7.48 -28.70
CA PRO A 150 5.66 7.48 -29.45
C PRO A 150 5.77 6.56 -30.67
N GLY A 151 4.89 5.58 -30.80
CA GLY A 151 4.85 4.65 -31.94
C GLY A 151 5.69 3.37 -31.78
N GLU A 152 6.39 3.17 -30.65
CA GLU A 152 7.23 1.98 -30.40
C GLU A 152 6.87 1.23 -29.11
N GLU A 153 5.63 1.37 -28.62
CA GLU A 153 5.13 0.79 -27.36
C GLU A 153 5.36 -0.72 -27.19
N TYR A 154 5.60 -1.45 -28.28
CA TYR A 154 5.76 -2.91 -28.31
C TYR A 154 7.17 -3.39 -28.64
N LEU A 155 8.11 -2.50 -28.99
CA LEU A 155 9.42 -2.88 -29.56
C LEU A 155 10.63 -2.34 -28.80
N THR A 156 10.44 -1.38 -27.88
CA THR A 156 11.53 -0.80 -27.09
C THR A 156 11.40 -1.12 -25.61
N ILE A 157 12.54 -1.47 -24.99
CA ILE A 157 12.67 -1.59 -23.53
C ILE A 157 12.31 -0.22 -22.94
N PRO A 158 11.38 -0.13 -21.97
CA PRO A 158 10.96 1.15 -21.40
C PRO A 158 12.16 1.94 -20.86
N ASN A 159 12.07 3.27 -20.89
CA ASN A 159 13.12 4.22 -20.48
C ASN A 159 13.96 3.79 -19.27
N GLN A 160 15.22 4.27 -19.25
CA GLN A 160 16.26 4.09 -18.24
C GLN A 160 15.69 3.86 -16.82
N LYS A 161 16.06 2.71 -16.23
CA LYS A 161 15.73 2.39 -14.84
C LYS A 161 16.29 3.47 -13.91
N LEU A 162 15.71 3.60 -12.72
CA LEU A 162 16.19 4.55 -11.71
C LEU A 162 17.64 4.23 -11.31
N PRO A 163 18.55 5.23 -11.29
CA PRO A 163 19.92 5.00 -10.91
C PRO A 163 20.07 4.40 -9.52
N LYS A 164 20.91 3.37 -9.37
CA LYS A 164 21.09 2.68 -8.08
C LYS A 164 21.57 3.59 -6.95
N GLY A 165 22.35 4.62 -7.29
CA GLY A 165 22.89 5.57 -6.32
C GLY A 165 21.84 6.44 -5.65
N LEU A 166 20.63 6.51 -6.22
CA LEU A 166 19.50 7.24 -5.64
C LEU A 166 18.63 6.37 -4.72
N MET A 167 18.88 5.05 -4.67
CA MET A 167 18.06 4.10 -3.93
C MET A 167 18.67 3.79 -2.56
N ALA A 168 18.08 4.38 -1.52
CA ALA A 168 18.45 4.20 -0.13
C ALA A 168 17.25 3.69 0.68
N ILE A 169 16.92 2.41 0.54
CA ILE A 169 15.73 1.82 1.18
C ILE A 169 16.10 1.09 2.46
N HIS A 170 15.37 1.38 3.53
CA HIS A 170 15.53 0.79 4.85
C HIS A 170 14.25 0.08 5.29
N ILE A 171 14.41 -0.97 6.09
CA ILE A 171 13.29 -1.75 6.64
C ILE A 171 13.49 -1.90 8.14
N ASP A 172 12.42 -1.61 8.88
CA ASP A 172 12.28 -1.83 10.29
C ASP A 172 10.86 -2.31 10.56
N MET A 173 10.76 -3.53 11.10
CA MET A 173 9.47 -4.15 11.41
C MET A 173 8.80 -3.48 12.60
N HIS A 174 9.56 -3.10 13.61
CA HIS A 174 9.02 -2.47 14.81
C HIS A 174 8.47 -1.08 14.49
N ALA A 175 9.19 -0.30 13.67
CA ALA A 175 8.69 0.99 13.19
C ALA A 175 7.36 0.84 12.43
N TYR A 176 7.25 -0.16 11.56
CA TYR A 176 6.02 -0.42 10.82
C TYR A 176 4.88 -0.87 11.74
N GLU A 177 5.15 -1.79 12.67
CA GLU A 177 4.16 -2.31 13.62
C GLU A 177 3.64 -1.22 14.56
N GLU A 178 4.51 -0.37 15.08
CA GLU A 178 4.13 0.76 15.93
C GLU A 178 3.21 1.73 15.18
N TRP A 179 3.58 2.09 13.95
CA TRP A 179 2.73 2.92 13.10
C TRP A 179 1.41 2.22 12.74
N ALA A 180 1.45 0.93 12.40
CA ALA A 180 0.27 0.13 12.05
C ALA A 180 -0.72 0.06 13.21
N SER A 181 -0.24 -0.05 14.45
CA SER A 181 -1.08 0.01 15.65
C SER A 181 -1.84 1.34 15.72
N LYS A 182 -1.12 2.47 15.61
CA LYS A 182 -1.73 3.82 15.64
C LYS A 182 -2.71 4.03 14.48
N TYR A 183 -2.39 3.50 13.30
CA TYR A 183 -3.28 3.53 12.14
C TYR A 183 -4.59 2.77 12.41
N ASN A 184 -4.47 1.55 12.94
CA ASN A 184 -5.63 0.72 13.29
C ASN A 184 -6.47 1.35 14.41
N ASP A 185 -5.85 2.00 15.39
CA ASP A 185 -6.56 2.75 16.43
C ASP A 185 -7.37 3.90 15.82
N THR A 186 -6.79 4.64 14.87
CA THR A 186 -7.49 5.71 14.14
C THR A 186 -8.65 5.17 13.31
N MET A 187 -8.45 4.03 12.63
CA MET A 187 -9.51 3.34 11.89
C MET A 187 -10.65 2.88 12.83
N ASN A 188 -10.31 2.31 13.99
CA ASN A 188 -11.29 1.90 14.99
C ASN A 188 -12.06 3.10 15.56
N GLN A 189 -11.40 4.23 15.81
CA GLN A 189 -12.04 5.46 16.24
C GLN A 189 -13.00 6.00 15.19
N LEU A 190 -12.63 5.96 13.91
CA LEU A 190 -13.54 6.31 12.81
C LEU A 190 -14.80 5.45 12.84
N LEU A 191 -14.62 4.12 12.84
CA LEU A 191 -15.71 3.15 12.72
C LEU A 191 -16.67 3.19 13.92
N ASN A 192 -16.15 3.43 15.13
CA ASN A 192 -16.94 3.43 16.37
C ASN A 192 -17.48 4.81 16.76
N GLY A 193 -16.99 5.89 16.16
CA GLY A 193 -17.38 7.26 16.50
C GLY A 193 -18.03 8.00 15.34
N PRO A 194 -17.25 8.78 14.55
CA PRO A 194 -17.80 9.61 13.47
C PRO A 194 -18.67 8.85 12.48
N TRP A 195 -18.31 7.60 12.16
CA TRP A 195 -19.08 6.79 11.22
C TRP A 195 -20.48 6.46 11.75
N VAL A 196 -20.59 6.02 13.01
CA VAL A 196 -21.89 5.75 13.65
C VAL A 196 -22.71 7.02 13.74
N ALA A 197 -22.11 8.13 14.20
CA ALA A 197 -22.79 9.42 14.30
C ALA A 197 -23.33 9.91 12.94
N TYR A 198 -22.60 9.67 11.86
CA TYR A 198 -23.05 9.98 10.50
C TYR A 198 -24.21 9.09 10.05
N GLN A 199 -24.18 7.78 10.34
CA GLN A 199 -25.30 6.89 10.01
C GLN A 199 -26.58 7.27 10.79
N ASP A 200 -26.44 7.60 12.07
CA ASP A 200 -27.55 8.06 12.90
C ASP A 200 -28.10 9.41 12.40
N ALA A 201 -27.23 10.36 12.09
CA ALA A 201 -27.63 11.66 11.55
C ALA A 201 -28.33 11.53 10.19
N LYS A 202 -27.92 10.57 9.34
CA LYS A 202 -28.57 10.26 8.07
C LYS A 202 -30.02 9.79 8.28
N VAL A 203 -30.24 8.85 9.21
CA VAL A 203 -31.58 8.34 9.56
C VAL A 203 -32.44 9.43 10.20
N ASN A 204 -31.86 10.22 11.12
CA ASN A 204 -32.56 11.30 11.79
C ASN A 204 -32.98 12.40 10.82
N PHE A 205 -32.13 12.77 9.88
CA PHE A 205 -32.48 13.76 8.85
C PHE A 205 -33.58 13.25 7.92
N GLU A 206 -33.53 11.99 7.51
CA GLU A 206 -34.60 11.39 6.70
C GLU A 206 -35.95 11.43 7.42
N LYS A 207 -35.95 11.06 8.71
CA LYS A 207 -37.14 11.14 9.55
C LYS A 207 -37.66 12.57 9.67
N ALA A 208 -36.79 13.53 10.01
CA ALA A 208 -37.15 14.94 10.13
C ALA A 208 -37.71 15.51 8.81
N LEU A 209 -37.18 15.09 7.67
CA LEU A 209 -37.67 15.49 6.35
C LEU A 209 -39.08 14.95 6.08
N ASN A 210 -39.34 13.69 6.43
CA ASN A 210 -40.65 13.08 6.28
C ASN A 210 -41.69 13.72 7.21
N ASP A 211 -41.32 13.98 8.47
CA ASP A 211 -42.19 14.67 9.44
C ASP A 211 -42.49 16.10 8.99
N ALA A 212 -41.49 16.84 8.49
CA ALA A 212 -41.68 18.19 7.96
C ALA A 212 -42.57 18.22 6.70
N ALA A 213 -42.55 17.16 5.89
CA ALA A 213 -43.44 17.02 4.75
C ALA A 213 -44.88 16.69 5.17
N ALA A 214 -45.06 15.83 6.18
CA ALA A 214 -46.37 15.45 6.71
C ALA A 214 -47.06 16.60 7.46
N ASN A 215 -46.29 17.36 8.25
CA ASN A 215 -46.81 18.45 9.09
C ASN A 215 -46.99 19.78 8.32
N GLY A 216 -46.64 19.82 7.03
CA GLY A 216 -46.73 21.04 6.21
C GLY A 216 -45.69 22.11 6.54
N THR A 217 -44.68 21.78 7.35
CA THR A 217 -43.54 22.68 7.66
C THR A 217 -42.77 23.07 6.41
N LEU A 218 -42.71 22.17 5.41
CA LEU A 218 -42.23 22.50 4.08
C LEU A 218 -43.40 23.02 3.21
N PRO A 219 -43.29 24.24 2.66
CA PRO A 219 -44.45 24.98 2.14
C PRO A 219 -45.07 24.38 0.87
N THR A 220 -44.34 23.53 0.13
CA THR A 220 -44.84 22.91 -1.11
C THR A 220 -44.21 21.54 -1.35
N ALA A 221 -44.91 20.66 -2.08
CA ALA A 221 -44.34 19.40 -2.57
C ALA A 221 -43.07 19.63 -3.41
N ARG A 222 -43.00 20.76 -4.13
CA ARG A 222 -41.81 21.18 -4.87
C ARG A 222 -40.61 21.48 -3.97
N ALA A 223 -40.84 22.07 -2.80
CA ALA A 223 -39.80 22.31 -1.79
C ALA A 223 -39.24 20.99 -1.26
N VAL A 224 -40.11 20.04 -0.89
CA VAL A 224 -39.72 18.70 -0.46
C VAL A 224 -38.87 18.00 -1.53
N GLY A 225 -39.32 18.03 -2.79
CA GLY A 225 -38.58 17.44 -3.91
C GLY A 225 -37.18 18.03 -4.09
N ARG A 226 -37.04 19.35 -4.00
CA ARG A 226 -35.73 20.02 -4.11
C ARG A 226 -34.77 19.68 -2.97
N VAL A 227 -35.27 19.62 -1.73
CA VAL A 227 -34.46 19.21 -0.58
C VAL A 227 -33.99 17.76 -0.75
N ARG A 228 -34.88 16.86 -1.19
CA ARG A 228 -34.54 15.46 -1.45
C ARG A 228 -33.50 15.30 -2.55
N THR A 229 -33.64 16.01 -3.68
CA THR A 229 -32.65 15.97 -4.78
C THR A 229 -31.27 16.44 -4.31
N HIS A 230 -31.20 17.50 -3.52
CA HIS A 230 -29.94 17.98 -2.98
C HIS A 230 -29.32 17.00 -1.99
N TRP A 231 -30.12 16.46 -1.09
CA TRP A 231 -29.67 15.45 -0.15
C TRP A 231 -29.16 14.18 -0.84
N GLN A 232 -29.84 13.72 -1.89
CA GLN A 232 -29.38 12.61 -2.73
C GLN A 232 -28.02 12.92 -3.38
N GLY A 233 -27.84 14.13 -3.92
CA GLY A 233 -26.55 14.54 -4.48
C GLY A 233 -25.42 14.51 -3.44
N TYR A 234 -25.68 14.93 -2.20
CA TYR A 234 -24.71 14.79 -1.11
C TYR A 234 -24.41 13.33 -0.77
N LEU A 235 -25.44 12.49 -0.66
CA LEU A 235 -25.27 11.06 -0.37
C LEU A 235 -24.49 10.33 -1.47
N GLU A 236 -24.69 10.68 -2.74
CA GLU A 236 -23.90 10.17 -3.86
C GLU A 236 -22.41 10.49 -3.70
N GLU A 237 -22.07 11.72 -3.29
CA GLU A 237 -20.69 12.11 -3.02
C GLU A 237 -20.12 11.37 -1.80
N MET A 238 -20.87 11.27 -0.71
CA MET A 238 -20.45 10.51 0.47
C MET A 238 -20.22 9.04 0.14
N HIS A 239 -21.12 8.43 -0.64
CA HIS A 239 -21.04 7.03 -1.00
C HIS A 239 -19.75 6.65 -1.75
N LYS A 240 -19.15 7.59 -2.49
CA LYS A 240 -17.81 7.39 -3.09
C LYS A 240 -16.77 7.13 -2.00
N TRP A 241 -16.80 7.90 -0.91
CA TRP A 241 -15.91 7.72 0.24
C TRP A 241 -16.22 6.47 1.04
N GLU A 242 -17.50 6.15 1.23
CA GLU A 242 -17.92 4.93 1.93
C GLU A 242 -17.33 3.66 1.27
N LYS A 243 -17.26 3.65 -0.06
CA LYS A 243 -16.65 2.56 -0.84
C LYS A 243 -15.13 2.46 -0.66
N GLU A 244 -14.47 3.54 -0.30
CA GLU A 244 -13.02 3.55 -0.07
C GLU A 244 -12.65 3.04 1.33
N ILE A 245 -13.56 3.13 2.32
CA ILE A 245 -13.26 2.70 3.70
C ILE A 245 -12.73 1.24 3.76
N PRO A 246 -13.34 0.24 3.10
CA PRO A 246 -12.78 -1.11 3.07
C PRO A 246 -11.41 -1.20 2.39
N ARG A 247 -11.13 -0.33 1.41
CA ARG A 247 -9.85 -0.29 0.67
C ARG A 247 -8.72 0.31 1.49
N LEU A 248 -9.05 1.07 2.54
CA LEU A 248 -8.12 1.59 3.52
C LEU A 248 -7.68 0.53 4.55
N GLY A 249 -8.10 -0.73 4.37
CA GLY A 249 -7.53 -1.86 5.10
C GLY A 249 -6.01 -1.91 4.93
N LEU A 250 -5.31 -2.06 6.05
CA LEU A 250 -3.85 -2.03 6.06
C LEU A 250 -3.27 -3.35 5.54
N SER A 251 -2.25 -3.25 4.69
CA SER A 251 -1.47 -4.42 4.27
C SER A 251 -0.57 -4.91 5.41
N SER A 252 -0.31 -6.21 5.47
CA SER A 252 0.69 -6.72 6.41
C SER A 252 2.08 -6.16 6.09
N PHE A 253 2.96 -6.11 7.09
CA PHE A 253 4.36 -5.73 6.92
C PHE A 253 5.02 -6.52 5.78
N VAL A 254 4.82 -7.84 5.77
CA VAL A 254 5.32 -8.73 4.72
C VAL A 254 4.87 -8.25 3.35
N THR A 255 3.57 -8.07 3.13
CA THR A 255 3.02 -7.64 1.84
C THR A 255 3.60 -6.29 1.41
N THR A 256 3.70 -5.33 2.31
CA THR A 256 4.30 -4.01 2.03
C THR A 256 5.76 -4.13 1.59
N VAL A 257 6.55 -4.97 2.27
CA VAL A 257 7.95 -5.27 1.90
C VAL A 257 8.03 -5.94 0.51
N ILE A 258 7.13 -6.87 0.19
CA ILE A 258 7.11 -7.52 -1.13
C ILE A 258 6.85 -6.50 -2.24
N GLN A 259 5.92 -5.58 -2.03
CA GLN A 259 5.59 -4.55 -3.02
C GLN A 259 6.80 -3.66 -3.34
N VAL A 260 7.55 -3.26 -2.32
CA VAL A 260 8.79 -2.48 -2.49
C VAL A 260 9.87 -3.31 -3.19
N PHE A 261 10.02 -4.59 -2.80
CA PHE A 261 10.97 -5.51 -3.42
C PHE A 261 10.71 -5.69 -4.93
N VAL A 262 9.46 -5.91 -5.33
CA VAL A 262 9.06 -6.03 -6.74
C VAL A 262 9.34 -4.73 -7.49
N ALA A 263 8.99 -3.58 -6.89
CA ALA A 263 9.26 -2.28 -7.50
C ALA A 263 10.76 -2.01 -7.72
N LEU A 264 11.63 -2.40 -6.79
CA LEU A 264 13.08 -2.28 -6.95
C LEU A 264 13.59 -3.08 -8.16
N ILE A 265 13.14 -4.33 -8.32
CA ILE A 265 13.54 -5.19 -9.45
C ILE A 265 13.11 -4.59 -10.79
N GLU A 266 11.84 -4.17 -10.86
CA GLU A 266 11.25 -3.66 -12.07
C GLU A 266 11.83 -2.30 -12.47
N ARG A 267 12.03 -1.40 -11.50
CA ARG A 267 12.17 0.04 -11.76
C ARG A 267 13.57 0.59 -11.52
N ALA A 268 14.45 -0.11 -10.80
CA ALA A 268 15.80 0.38 -10.48
C ALA A 268 16.93 -0.37 -11.22
N GLU A 269 17.98 0.36 -11.59
CA GLU A 269 19.24 -0.19 -12.09
C GLU A 269 19.85 -1.11 -11.02
N ASP A 270 20.43 -2.23 -11.43
CA ASP A 270 20.89 -3.28 -10.50
C ASP A 270 19.82 -3.67 -9.46
N GLY A 271 18.53 -3.61 -9.82
CA GLY A 271 17.41 -3.82 -8.92
C GLY A 271 17.51 -5.10 -8.10
N TRP A 272 18.11 -6.16 -8.64
CA TRP A 272 18.42 -7.40 -7.92
C TRP A 272 19.43 -7.22 -6.78
N VAL A 273 20.50 -6.46 -7.00
CA VAL A 273 21.51 -6.15 -5.97
C VAL A 273 20.88 -5.31 -4.87
N LEU A 274 20.08 -4.31 -5.25
CA LEU A 274 19.35 -3.47 -4.31
C LEU A 274 18.35 -4.28 -3.49
N SER A 275 17.57 -5.14 -4.14
CA SER A 275 16.61 -6.04 -3.51
C SER A 275 17.25 -7.06 -2.57
N ALA A 276 18.44 -7.57 -2.91
CA ALA A 276 19.20 -8.46 -2.02
C ALA A 276 19.70 -7.72 -0.77
N ARG A 277 20.22 -6.48 -0.92
CA ARG A 277 20.62 -5.62 0.20
C ARG A 277 19.41 -5.25 1.08
N PHE A 278 18.29 -4.93 0.46
CA PHE A 278 17.00 -4.67 1.10
C PHE A 278 16.54 -5.86 1.93
N LEU A 279 16.49 -7.08 1.38
CA LEU A 279 16.12 -8.28 2.14
C LEU A 279 17.15 -8.67 3.21
N ALA A 280 18.44 -8.40 3.00
CA ALA A 280 19.45 -8.64 4.02
C ALA A 280 19.19 -7.80 5.29
N SER A 281 18.65 -6.59 5.13
CA SER A 281 18.23 -5.71 6.24
C SER A 281 16.90 -6.11 6.90
N ALA A 282 16.12 -7.01 6.30
CA ALA A 282 14.85 -7.45 6.87
C ALA A 282 15.04 -8.34 8.12
N PRO A 283 14.03 -8.41 9.01
CA PRO A 283 14.03 -9.35 10.14
C PRO A 283 14.30 -10.80 9.72
N ARG A 284 14.85 -11.59 10.65
CA ARG A 284 15.28 -12.99 10.41
C ARG A 284 14.13 -13.83 9.86
N GLU A 285 12.93 -13.63 10.38
CA GLU A 285 11.70 -14.35 10.08
C GLU A 285 11.31 -14.16 8.60
N LEU A 286 11.39 -12.91 8.12
CA LEU A 286 11.15 -12.58 6.72
C LEU A 286 12.20 -13.18 5.80
N ARG A 287 13.48 -13.13 6.20
CA ARG A 287 14.56 -13.76 5.43
C ARG A 287 14.30 -15.26 5.30
N VAL A 288 13.97 -15.95 6.40
CA VAL A 288 13.69 -17.40 6.41
C VAL A 288 12.44 -17.73 5.58
N TYR A 289 11.37 -16.95 5.70
CA TYR A 289 10.16 -17.13 4.89
C TYR A 289 10.44 -17.03 3.39
N TRP A 290 11.17 -15.99 2.97
CA TRP A 290 11.54 -15.81 1.57
C TRP A 290 12.48 -16.89 1.07
N TRP A 291 13.48 -17.28 1.87
CA TRP A 291 14.35 -18.40 1.55
C TRP A 291 13.56 -19.71 1.39
N ARG A 292 12.63 -20.00 2.31
CA ARG A 292 11.75 -21.17 2.21
C ARG A 292 10.86 -21.12 0.98
N ARG A 293 10.29 -19.97 0.62
CA ARG A 293 9.39 -19.85 -0.54
C ARG A 293 10.16 -19.92 -1.87
N LEU A 294 11.34 -19.32 -1.94
CA LEU A 294 12.26 -19.44 -3.08
C LEU A 294 12.77 -20.88 -3.25
N LEU A 295 12.94 -21.63 -2.16
CA LEU A 295 13.35 -23.04 -2.17
C LEU A 295 12.17 -24.02 -2.36
N ALA A 296 10.96 -23.68 -1.91
CA ALA A 296 9.76 -24.51 -2.06
C ALA A 296 9.24 -24.53 -3.50
N GLY A 297 9.42 -23.44 -4.25
CA GLY A 297 9.22 -23.43 -5.71
C GLY A 297 10.15 -24.40 -6.47
N ARG A 298 11.04 -25.10 -5.76
CA ARG A 298 12.10 -25.98 -6.31
C ARG A 298 11.97 -27.43 -5.88
N GLY A 299 10.90 -27.80 -5.18
CA GLY A 299 10.71 -29.17 -4.66
C GLY A 299 11.71 -29.58 -3.57
N VAL A 300 12.55 -28.67 -3.06
CA VAL A 300 13.54 -28.96 -2.02
C VAL A 300 12.88 -28.81 -0.65
N VAL A 301 12.38 -29.93 -0.11
CA VAL A 301 11.76 -29.99 1.24
C VAL A 301 12.76 -30.45 2.32
N ASN A 302 14.01 -30.80 1.95
CA ASN A 302 14.95 -31.36 2.91
C ASN A 302 15.70 -30.28 3.73
N VAL A 303 15.31 -30.17 4.99
CA VAL A 303 15.84 -29.27 6.02
C VAL A 303 17.36 -29.48 6.27
N ALA A 304 17.90 -30.67 6.03
CA ALA A 304 19.32 -30.97 6.22
C ALA A 304 20.24 -30.25 5.21
N ALA A 305 19.78 -30.05 3.97
CA ALA A 305 20.53 -29.34 2.94
C ALA A 305 20.59 -27.81 3.16
N MET A 306 19.77 -27.27 4.08
CA MET A 306 19.72 -25.84 4.39
C MET A 306 20.90 -25.35 5.25
N LYS A 307 21.52 -26.22 6.04
CA LYS A 307 22.61 -25.84 6.98
C LYS A 307 23.86 -25.33 6.27
N ASP A 308 24.15 -25.86 5.09
CA ASP A 308 25.40 -25.54 4.38
C ASP A 308 25.32 -24.28 3.51
N ILE A 309 24.10 -23.86 3.16
CA ILE A 309 23.84 -22.76 2.22
C ILE A 309 23.60 -21.44 2.96
N LEU A 310 22.93 -21.46 4.12
CA LEU A 310 22.63 -20.23 4.85
C LEU A 310 23.90 -19.51 5.32
N PRO A 311 23.95 -18.16 5.31
CA PRO A 311 25.03 -17.42 5.95
C PRO A 311 25.09 -17.75 7.45
N ALA A 312 26.28 -17.68 8.07
CA ALA A 312 26.53 -18.20 9.42
C ALA A 312 25.56 -17.67 10.49
N ASN A 313 25.10 -16.42 10.35
CA ASN A 313 24.10 -15.76 11.21
C ASN A 313 22.67 -16.32 11.07
N CYS A 314 22.43 -17.26 10.16
CA CYS A 314 21.15 -17.93 9.92
C CYS A 314 21.19 -19.44 10.26
N ARG A 315 22.33 -19.99 10.73
CA ARG A 315 22.57 -21.45 10.92
C ARG A 315 22.22 -22.01 12.31
N GLU A 316 21.73 -21.21 13.25
CA GLU A 316 21.46 -21.70 14.62
C GLU A 316 20.42 -22.83 14.64
N GLU A 317 20.77 -23.91 15.35
CA GLU A 317 20.10 -25.21 15.30
C GLU A 317 18.70 -25.24 15.93
N SER A 318 18.33 -24.22 16.72
CA SER A 318 17.01 -24.11 17.36
C SER A 318 15.83 -23.92 16.39
N PHE A 319 16.10 -23.72 15.09
CA PHE A 319 15.09 -23.49 14.04
C PHE A 319 14.75 -24.71 13.18
N LEU A 320 15.52 -25.81 13.27
CA LEU A 320 15.33 -27.01 12.43
C LEU A 320 14.70 -28.18 13.21
N GLY A 321 14.48 -28.01 14.52
CA GLY A 321 13.74 -28.93 15.37
C GLY A 321 12.39 -28.33 15.75
N GLY A 322 11.38 -28.58 14.92
CA GLY A 322 9.99 -28.15 15.10
C GLY A 322 9.16 -28.57 13.91
#